data_AF-A0A8C7N5W9-F1
#
_entry.id   AF-A0A8C7N5W9-F1
#
_cell.length_a   1.000
_cell.length_b   1.000
_cell.length_c   1.000
_cell.angle_alpha   90.00
_cell.angle_beta   90.00
_cell.angle_gamma   90.00
#
_symmetry.space_group_name_H-M   'P 1'
#
loop_
_entity.id
_entity.type
_entity.pdbx_description
1 polymer ?
#
loop_
_entity_poly.entity_id
_entity_poly.type
_entity_poly.pdbx_seq_one_letter_code
_entity_poly.pdbx_strand_id
1 'polypeptide(L)'
;MEWSTMGTECYRALTSVTDYLLRLELDQTREAQLEAALGVFYAPPRPLSDSVVLEYRGPISKYARRFFHHLLRHQRFEKAFLLAVDIGARDLLW
;
A
#
# COMPACT_ATOMS: atom_id res chain seq x y z
N MET A 1 14.68 -5.87 5.68
CA MET A 1 13.46 -5.98 6.48
C MET A 1 12.72 -7.21 6.01
N GLU A 2 12.64 -8.25 6.85
CA GLU A 2 11.90 -9.47 6.54
C GLU A 2 10.60 -9.49 7.35
N TRP A 3 9.46 -9.49 6.67
CA TRP A 3 8.15 -9.55 7.31
C TRP A 3 7.94 -10.83 8.13
N SER A 4 8.62 -11.92 7.77
CA SER A 4 8.55 -13.21 8.47
C SER A 4 9.08 -13.15 9.90
N THR A 5 10.00 -12.23 10.19
CA THR A 5 10.72 -12.16 11.46
C THR A 5 10.42 -10.86 12.21
N MET A 6 10.06 -9.80 11.48
CA MET A 6 9.84 -8.45 11.99
C MET A 6 8.54 -7.83 11.46
N GLY A 7 7.48 -8.63 11.26
CA GLY A 7 6.21 -8.20 10.68
C GLY A 7 5.62 -6.95 11.35
N THR A 8 5.62 -6.90 12.69
CA THR A 8 5.12 -5.76 13.47
C THR A 8 5.90 -4.47 13.21
N GLU A 9 7.23 -4.54 13.08
CA GLU A 9 8.06 -3.37 12.81
C GLU A 9 7.93 -2.90 11.36
N CYS A 10 7.89 -3.84 10.42
CA CYS A 10 7.64 -3.54 9.00
C CYS A 10 6.27 -2.86 8.83
N TYR A 11 5.24 -3.38 9.50
CA TYR A 11 3.91 -2.80 9.51
C TYR A 11 3.90 -1.40 10.13
N ARG A 12 4.53 -1.20 11.30
CA ARG A 12 4.62 0.12 11.95
C ARG A 12 5.35 1.15 11.08
N ALA A 13 6.47 0.77 10.47
CA ALA A 13 7.21 1.65 9.57
C ALA A 13 6.37 2.02 8.34
N LEU A 14 5.79 1.02 7.67
CA LEU A 14 4.95 1.22 6.49
C LEU A 14 3.78 2.15 6.79
N THR A 15 3.02 1.86 7.86
CA THR A 15 1.84 2.64 8.24
C THR A 15 2.18 4.04 8.72
N SER A 16 3.28 4.23 9.44
CA SER A 16 3.73 5.56 9.86
C SER A 16 4.08 6.43 8.65
N VAL A 17 4.81 5.88 7.67
CA VAL A 17 5.18 6.58 6.44
C VAL A 17 3.94 6.88 5.59
N THR A 18 3.10 5.88 5.33
CA THR A 18 1.87 6.09 4.52
C THR A 18 0.91 7.07 5.18
N ASP A 19 0.69 7.00 6.50
CA ASP A 19 -0.21 7.93 7.17
C ASP A 19 0.32 9.37 7.17
N TYR A 20 1.63 9.56 7.33
CA TYR A 20 2.26 10.87 7.21
C TYR A 20 2.10 11.45 5.81
N LEU A 21 2.43 10.67 4.78
CA LEU A 21 2.36 11.12 3.38
C LEU A 21 0.93 11.41 2.93
N LEU A 22 -0.06 10.64 3.38
CA LEU A 22 -1.48 10.86 3.08
C LEU A 22 -2.07 12.13 3.73
N ARG A 23 -1.36 12.76 4.67
CA ARG A 23 -1.77 14.05 5.27
C ARG A 23 -1.24 15.25 4.48
N LEU A 24 -0.28 15.03 3.57
CA LEU A 24 0.32 16.08 2.75
C LEU A 24 -0.41 16.19 1.41
N GLU A 25 -0.28 17.33 0.74
CA GLU A 25 -0.77 17.48 -0.63
C GLU A 25 -0.03 16.52 -1.58
N LEU A 26 -0.79 15.84 -2.42
CA LEU A 26 -0.26 14.85 -3.34
C LEU A 26 0.55 15.55 -4.44
N ASP A 27 1.84 15.26 -4.50
CA ASP A 27 2.71 15.61 -5.62
C ASP A 27 3.35 14.34 -6.20
N GLN A 28 4.07 14.48 -7.31
CA GLN A 28 4.64 13.34 -8.02
C GLN A 28 5.68 12.57 -7.17
N THR A 29 6.37 13.25 -6.26
CA THR A 29 7.34 12.64 -5.33
C THR A 29 6.62 11.81 -4.27
N ARG A 30 5.58 12.36 -3.66
CA ARG A 30 4.77 11.70 -2.63
C ARG A 30 3.98 10.52 -3.19
N GLU A 31 3.49 10.65 -4.42
CA GLU A 31 2.91 9.52 -5.16
C GLU A 31 3.92 8.37 -5.24
N ALA A 32 5.14 8.64 -5.72
CA ALA A 32 6.18 7.62 -5.85
C ALA A 32 6.58 7.02 -4.49
N GLN A 33 6.61 7.83 -3.43
CA GLN A 33 6.90 7.37 -2.06
C GLN A 33 5.78 6.47 -1.51
N LEU A 34 4.51 6.83 -1.72
CA LEU A 34 3.35 6.02 -1.31
C LEU A 34 3.30 4.70 -2.07
N GLU A 35 3.56 4.74 -3.36
CA GLU A 35 3.63 3.57 -4.24
C GLU A 35 4.77 2.64 -3.82
N ALA A 36 5.97 3.17 -3.57
CA ALA A 36 7.09 2.39 -3.07
C ALA A 36 6.81 1.78 -1.69
N ALA A 37 6.20 2.54 -0.77
CA ALA A 37 5.85 2.05 0.57
C ALA A 37 4.83 0.90 0.52
N LEU A 38 3.77 1.03 -0.29
CA LEU A 38 2.77 -0.03 -0.47
C LEU A 38 3.35 -1.21 -1.26
N GLY A 39 4.25 -0.96 -2.21
CA GLY A 39 4.94 -1.98 -3.00
C GLY A 39 5.76 -2.96 -2.16
N VAL A 40 6.27 -2.54 -0.99
CA VAL A 40 6.95 -3.44 -0.04
C VAL A 40 6.06 -4.59 0.44
N PHE A 41 4.73 -4.43 0.39
CA PHE A 41 3.77 -5.47 0.77
C PHE A 41 3.08 -6.12 -0.44
N TYR A 42 2.68 -5.34 -1.46
CA TYR A 42 1.93 -5.86 -2.62
C TYR A 42 2.81 -6.44 -3.73
N ALA A 43 4.02 -5.92 -3.91
CA ALA A 43 4.97 -6.39 -4.93
C ALA A 43 6.37 -6.65 -4.31
N PRO A 44 6.45 -7.48 -3.25
CA PRO A 44 7.72 -7.73 -2.60
C PRO A 44 8.63 -8.56 -3.51
N PRO A 45 9.95 -8.32 -3.52
CA PRO A 45 10.90 -9.09 -4.34
C PRO A 45 10.97 -10.57 -3.96
N ARG A 46 10.50 -10.93 -2.76
CA ARG A 46 10.28 -12.30 -2.30
C ARG A 46 8.82 -12.41 -1.83
N PRO A 47 8.06 -13.42 -2.25
CA PRO A 47 6.69 -13.63 -1.77
C PRO A 47 6.64 -13.68 -0.24
N LEU A 48 5.68 -12.97 0.35
CA LEU A 48 5.40 -13.05 1.78
C LEU A 48 4.77 -14.41 2.10
N SER A 49 4.95 -14.89 3.34
CA SER A 49 4.22 -16.06 3.80
C SER A 49 2.73 -15.77 3.93
N ASP A 50 1.89 -16.78 3.71
CA ASP A 50 0.43 -16.66 3.81
C ASP A 50 -0.03 -16.14 5.18
N SER A 51 0.70 -16.48 6.25
CA SER A 51 0.45 -15.99 7.61
C SER A 51 0.57 -14.46 7.71
N VAL A 52 1.65 -13.90 7.15
CA VAL A 52 1.91 -12.45 7.13
C VAL A 52 0.87 -11.75 6.26
N VAL A 53 0.55 -12.32 5.11
CA VAL A 53 -0.48 -11.75 4.23
C VAL A 53 -1.82 -11.71 4.95
N LEU A 54 -2.25 -12.82 5.56
CA LEU A 54 -3.53 -12.89 6.29
C LEU A 54 -3.60 -11.88 7.44
N GLU A 55 -2.51 -11.69 8.18
CA GLU A 55 -2.44 -10.79 9.33
C GLU A 55 -2.47 -9.31 8.93
N TYR A 56 -1.70 -8.92 7.91
CA TYR A 56 -1.46 -7.51 7.59
C TYR A 56 -2.24 -6.98 6.39
N ARG A 57 -2.81 -7.83 5.55
CA ARG A 57 -3.56 -7.42 4.35
C ARG A 57 -4.76 -6.53 4.69
N GLY A 58 -5.56 -6.94 5.66
CA GLY A 58 -6.73 -6.16 6.11
C GLY A 58 -6.39 -4.71 6.46
N PRO A 59 -5.48 -4.46 7.42
CA PRO A 59 -5.10 -3.09 7.76
C PRO A 59 -4.39 -2.35 6.61
N ILE A 60 -3.50 -2.99 5.85
CA ILE A 60 -2.76 -2.34 4.74
C ILE A 60 -3.70 -1.94 3.60
N SER A 61 -4.73 -2.73 3.30
CA SER A 61 -5.75 -2.42 2.28
C SER A 61 -6.49 -1.11 2.56
N LYS A 62 -6.61 -0.68 3.82
CA LYS A 62 -7.23 0.61 4.18
C LYS A 62 -6.39 1.79 3.70
N TYR A 63 -5.06 1.69 3.84
CA TYR A 63 -4.13 2.72 3.36
C TYR A 63 -4.09 2.76 1.82
N ALA A 64 -4.09 1.59 1.19
CA ALA A 64 -4.13 1.48 -0.25
C ALA A 64 -5.41 2.11 -0.84
N ARG A 65 -6.58 1.89 -0.21
CA ARG A 65 -7.83 2.58 -0.56
C ARG A 65 -7.78 4.09 -0.37
N ARG A 66 -7.21 4.58 0.75
CA ARG A 66 -7.04 6.04 0.97
C ARG A 66 -6.16 6.67 -0.12
N PHE A 67 -5.11 5.98 -0.54
CA PHE A 67 -4.25 6.44 -1.62
C PHE A 67 -4.98 6.43 -2.98
N PHE A 68 -5.74 5.38 -3.28
CA PHE A 68 -6.58 5.32 -4.47
C PHE A 68 -7.54 6.52 -4.57
N HIS A 69 -8.23 6.87 -3.49
CA HIS A 69 -9.11 8.05 -3.46
C HIS A 69 -8.35 9.37 -3.65
N HIS A 70 -7.12 9.47 -3.13
CA HIS A 70 -6.26 10.63 -3.41
C HIS A 70 -5.94 10.73 -4.90
N LEU A 71 -5.54 9.63 -5.54
CA LEU A 71 -5.24 9.61 -6.97
C LEU A 71 -6.46 10.04 -7.81
N LEU A 72 -7.66 9.58 -7.46
CA LEU A 72 -8.90 10.02 -8.11
C LEU A 72 -9.15 11.52 -7.96
N ARG A 73 -8.95 12.08 -6.76
CA ARG A 73 -9.13 13.51 -6.51
C ARG A 73 -8.18 14.37 -7.33
N HIS A 74 -6.97 13.87 -7.59
CA HIS A 74 -5.94 14.53 -8.39
C HIS A 74 -5.99 14.16 -9.89
N GLN A 75 -7.06 13.50 -10.36
CA GLN A 75 -7.23 13.07 -11.75
C GLN A 75 -6.10 12.16 -12.28
N ARG A 76 -5.41 11.45 -11.38
CA ARG A 76 -4.36 10.48 -11.70
C ARG A 76 -4.96 9.11 -12.03
N PHE A 77 -5.85 9.07 -13.01
CA PHE A 77 -6.67 7.88 -13.30
C PHE A 77 -5.86 6.65 -13.70
N GLU A 78 -4.80 6.83 -14.49
CA GLU A 78 -3.93 5.72 -14.91
C GLU A 78 -3.26 5.05 -13.72
N LYS A 79 -2.68 5.84 -12.81
CA LYS A 79 -2.09 5.32 -11.57
C LYS A 79 -3.13 4.72 -10.64
N ALA A 80 -4.30 5.34 -10.52
CA ALA A 80 -5.39 4.79 -9.72
C ALA A 80 -5.82 3.41 -10.26
N PHE A 81 -5.89 3.26 -11.58
CA PHE A 81 -6.22 2.02 -12.24
C PHE A 81 -5.14 0.95 -12.01
N LEU A 82 -3.85 1.27 -12.23
CA LEU A 82 -2.74 0.36 -11.96
C LEU A 82 -2.72 -0.09 -10.50
N LEU A 83 -2.86 0.86 -9.56
CA LEU A 83 -2.96 0.56 -8.14
C LEU A 83 -4.15 -0.36 -7.81
N ALA A 84 -5.31 -0.15 -8.43
CA ALA A 84 -6.47 -1.01 -8.25
C ALA A 84 -6.25 -2.44 -8.80
N VAL A 85 -5.49 -2.57 -9.90
CA VAL A 85 -5.06 -3.86 -10.45
C VAL A 85 -4.04 -4.55 -9.52
N ASP A 86 -3.09 -3.81 -8.97
CA ASP A 86 -2.01 -4.33 -8.11
C ASP A 86 -2.47 -4.70 -6.70
N ILE A 87 -3.33 -3.88 -6.08
CA ILE A 87 -4.06 -4.26 -4.85
C ILE A 87 -4.92 -5.50 -5.13
N GLY A 88 -5.32 -5.67 -6.39
CA GLY A 88 -6.00 -6.84 -6.88
C GLY A 88 -7.48 -6.83 -6.50
N ALA A 89 -8.29 -7.10 -7.52
CA ALA A 89 -9.62 -7.67 -7.44
C ALA A 89 -9.76 -8.88 -6.47
N ARG A 90 -8.69 -9.38 -5.84
CA ARG A 90 -8.77 -10.34 -4.71
C ARG A 90 -9.23 -9.69 -3.40
N ASP A 91 -9.13 -8.37 -3.21
CA ASP A 91 -9.62 -7.64 -2.01
C ASP A 91 -10.93 -6.88 -2.28
N LEU A 92 -11.45 -6.96 -3.50
CA LEU A 92 -12.76 -6.40 -3.89
C LEU A 92 -13.83 -7.48 -4.12
N LEU A 93 -13.45 -8.77 -4.17
CA LEU A 93 -14.35 -9.89 -4.46
C LEU A 93 -14.56 -10.87 -3.30
N TRP A 94 -13.97 -10.64 -2.11
CA TRP A 94 -14.22 -11.42 -0.89
C TRP A 94 -14.19 -10.54 0.34
#